data_AF-A0A9P4QD60-F1
#
_entry.id   AF-A0A9P4QD60-F1
#
_cell.length_a   1.000
_cell.length_b   1.000
_cell.length_c   1.000
_cell.angle_alpha   90.00
_cell.angle_beta   90.00
_cell.angle_gamma   90.00
#
_symmetry.space_group_name_H-M   'P 1'
#
loop_
_entity.id
_entity.type
_entity.pdbx_description
1 polymer ?
#
loop_
_entity_poly.entity_id
_entity_poly.type
_entity_poly.pdbx_seq_one_letter_code
_entity_poly.pdbx_strand_id
1 'polypeptide(L)'
;MGDDFGLPPRKKPKTSELPLNSAQRASIDGILHTFKKKGEFDVLRKKTFQQYNESAQRGMFEASLRTFITGEIERDPVKYLKPDRRMGAPLLEGAAARADVYAAAEKDVDTYIDQYMANAERAMREIRRTEIGDEAVELEIQRGDKSEEAYAAEAAHRREDRAKKFVEAEKARKKKELQERKKAELEALKKKQEELMRETEKLQREQKRRAEREAWKAAEKERERERIRKFNEERDRAKKEQEEREKAQQEEKDRKKKERDER
;
A
#
# COMPACT_ATOMS: atom_id res chain seq x y z
N MET A 1 -15.71 -51.60 19.61
CA MET A 1 -14.68 -51.10 18.69
C MET A 1 -14.84 -49.60 18.63
N GLY A 2 -14.01 -48.83 19.33
CA GLY A 2 -14.18 -47.38 19.44
C GLY A 2 -12.83 -46.70 19.66
N ASP A 3 -12.58 -45.71 18.81
CA ASP A 3 -11.52 -44.69 18.82
C ASP A 3 -10.05 -45.13 18.90
N ASP A 4 -9.46 -45.34 17.72
CA ASP A 4 -8.00 -45.29 17.50
C ASP A 4 -7.66 -44.34 16.34
N PHE A 5 -8.21 -43.13 16.37
CA PHE A 5 -7.82 -42.01 15.48
C PHE A 5 -7.27 -40.84 16.30
N GLY A 6 -6.36 -41.14 17.23
CA GLY A 6 -5.55 -40.11 17.85
C GLY A 6 -4.70 -39.42 16.79
N LEU A 7 -4.92 -38.11 16.59
CA LEU A 7 -4.03 -37.30 15.76
C LEU A 7 -2.57 -37.52 16.24
N PRO A 8 -1.62 -37.77 15.34
CA PRO A 8 -0.24 -38.00 15.74
C PRO A 8 0.26 -36.84 16.60
N PRO A 9 1.06 -37.12 17.66
CA PRO A 9 1.51 -36.10 18.59
C PRO A 9 2.15 -34.94 17.81
N ARG A 10 1.67 -33.72 18.07
CA ARG A 10 2.18 -32.52 17.38
C ARG A 10 3.70 -32.49 17.55
N LYS A 11 4.42 -32.31 16.44
CA LYS A 11 5.88 -32.14 16.47
C LYS A 11 6.20 -31.00 17.43
N LYS A 12 7.15 -31.22 18.34
CA LYS A 12 7.60 -30.20 19.29
C LYS A 12 8.01 -28.96 18.48
N PRO A 13 7.44 -27.78 18.76
CA PRO A 13 7.72 -26.56 17.99
C PRO A 13 9.22 -26.31 18.01
N LYS A 14 9.81 -26.13 16.84
CA LYS A 14 11.25 -25.86 16.75
C LYS A 14 11.49 -24.38 17.03
N THR A 15 12.64 -24.04 17.59
CA THR A 15 13.08 -22.63 17.72
C THR A 15 13.14 -21.93 16.36
N SER A 16 13.35 -22.68 15.26
CA SER A 16 13.24 -22.19 13.88
C SER A 16 11.84 -21.68 13.52
N GLU A 17 10.79 -22.21 14.13
CA GLU A 17 9.38 -21.92 13.83
C GLU A 17 8.83 -20.75 14.65
N LEU A 18 9.56 -20.26 15.66
CA LEU A 18 9.18 -19.07 16.41
C LEU A 18 9.30 -17.82 15.51
N PRO A 19 8.39 -16.84 15.60
CA PRO A 19 8.44 -15.60 14.82
C PRO A 19 9.49 -14.62 15.38
N LEU A 20 10.74 -15.08 15.47
CA LEU A 20 11.89 -14.31 15.94
C LEU A 20 12.62 -13.66 14.76
N ASN A 21 13.07 -12.43 14.95
CA ASN A 21 13.90 -11.75 13.97
C ASN A 21 15.31 -12.37 13.92
N SER A 22 16.07 -12.08 12.84
CA SER A 22 17.40 -12.66 12.63
C SER A 22 18.37 -12.36 13.78
N ALA A 23 18.35 -11.14 14.32
CA ALA A 23 19.24 -10.72 15.41
C ALA A 23 18.93 -11.46 16.73
N GLN A 24 17.65 -11.70 17.03
CA GLN A 24 17.19 -12.48 18.17
C GLN A 24 17.66 -13.94 18.06
N ARG A 25 17.57 -14.53 16.86
CA ARG A 25 18.05 -15.89 16.62
C ARG A 25 19.57 -15.99 16.83
N ALA A 26 20.34 -15.09 16.22
CA ALA A 26 21.78 -15.05 16.39
C ALA A 26 22.20 -14.88 17.86
N SER A 27 21.45 -14.08 18.63
CA SER A 27 21.67 -13.91 20.06
C SER A 27 21.44 -15.21 20.83
N ILE A 28 20.35 -15.93 20.55
CA ILE A 28 20.06 -17.23 21.19
C ILE A 28 21.14 -18.27 20.85
N ASP A 29 21.56 -18.33 19.58
CA ASP A 29 22.60 -19.25 19.13
C ASP A 29 23.96 -18.93 19.79
N GLY A 30 24.27 -17.63 19.97
CA GLY A 30 25.44 -17.17 20.70
C GLY A 30 25.44 -17.60 22.17
N ILE A 31 24.33 -17.39 22.87
CA ILE A 31 24.16 -17.83 24.27
C ILE A 31 24.33 -19.34 24.37
N LEU A 32 23.70 -20.11 23.47
CA LEU A 32 23.80 -21.57 23.45
C LEU A 32 25.24 -22.03 23.20
N HIS A 33 25.96 -21.38 22.29
CA HIS A 33 27.36 -21.68 22.03
C HIS A 33 28.22 -21.43 23.28
N THR A 34 28.06 -20.29 23.93
CA THR A 34 28.79 -19.95 25.16
C THR A 34 28.43 -20.88 26.31
N PHE A 35 27.16 -21.25 26.45
CA PHE A 35 26.66 -22.18 27.47
C PHE A 35 27.32 -23.56 27.34
N LYS A 36 27.42 -24.07 26.11
CA LYS A 36 28.15 -25.32 25.84
C LYS A 36 29.64 -25.17 26.07
N LYS A 37 30.25 -24.06 25.62
CA LYS A 37 31.68 -23.80 25.74
C LYS A 37 32.14 -23.65 27.20
N LYS A 38 31.33 -23.04 28.06
CA LYS A 38 31.61 -22.92 29.51
C LYS A 38 31.47 -24.24 30.26
N GLY A 39 30.92 -25.29 29.63
CA GLY A 39 30.78 -26.62 30.23
C GLY A 39 29.51 -26.81 31.07
N GLU A 40 28.65 -25.80 31.19
CA GLU A 40 27.40 -25.87 31.95
C GLU A 40 26.49 -27.01 31.47
N PHE A 41 26.42 -27.22 30.15
CA PHE A 41 25.70 -28.35 29.56
C PHE A 41 26.23 -29.71 30.05
N ASP A 42 27.55 -29.87 30.11
CA ASP A 42 28.16 -31.13 30.54
C ASP A 42 27.97 -31.37 32.04
N VAL A 43 28.00 -30.30 32.85
CA VAL A 43 27.66 -30.36 34.28
C VAL A 43 26.23 -30.87 34.47
N LEU A 44 25.26 -30.33 33.73
CA LEU A 44 23.86 -30.78 33.80
C LEU A 44 23.69 -32.22 33.36
N ARG A 45 24.33 -32.61 32.26
CA ARG A 45 24.34 -33.99 31.77
C ARG A 45 24.86 -34.96 32.83
N LYS A 46 25.99 -34.63 33.46
CA LYS A 46 26.60 -35.44 34.52
C LYS A 46 25.70 -35.56 35.74
N LYS A 47 25.11 -34.45 36.19
CA LYS A 47 24.18 -34.44 37.34
C LYS A 47 22.93 -35.28 37.08
N THR A 48 22.32 -35.12 35.90
CA THR A 48 21.16 -35.93 35.48
C THR A 48 21.50 -37.42 35.49
N PHE A 49 22.64 -37.78 34.90
CA PHE A 49 23.09 -39.16 34.84
C PHE A 49 23.39 -39.74 36.23
N GLN A 50 24.05 -38.96 37.09
CA GLN A 50 24.32 -39.35 38.47
C GLN A 50 23.02 -39.56 39.25
N GLN A 51 22.07 -38.63 39.17
CA GLN A 51 20.80 -38.71 39.87
C GLN A 51 20.00 -39.94 39.43
N TYR A 52 19.93 -40.22 38.12
CA TYR A 52 19.30 -41.44 37.62
C TYR A 52 20.00 -42.70 38.14
N ASN A 53 21.34 -42.72 38.17
CA ASN A 53 22.08 -43.89 38.67
C ASN A 53 21.89 -44.18 40.15
N GLU A 54 21.71 -43.13 40.96
CA GLU A 54 21.44 -43.24 42.39
C GLU A 54 19.96 -43.48 42.71
N SER A 55 19.09 -43.43 41.68
CA SER A 55 17.64 -43.57 41.82
C SER A 55 17.18 -45.03 41.91
N ALA A 56 16.04 -45.25 42.56
CA ALA A 56 15.38 -46.56 42.58
C ALA A 56 14.84 -46.96 41.18
N GLN A 57 14.53 -45.97 40.35
CA GLN A 57 14.00 -46.10 38.99
C GLN A 57 14.96 -46.90 38.10
N ARG A 58 16.27 -46.71 38.26
CA ARG A 58 17.28 -47.53 37.57
C ARG A 58 17.12 -49.01 37.88
N GLY A 59 16.94 -49.37 39.16
CA GLY A 59 16.72 -50.77 39.56
C GLY A 59 15.44 -51.35 38.99
N MET A 60 14.37 -50.56 38.93
CA MET A 60 13.09 -50.96 38.30
C MET A 60 13.27 -51.19 36.80
N PHE A 61 14.02 -50.31 36.11
CA PHE A 61 14.35 -50.47 34.71
C PHE A 61 15.19 -51.72 34.46
N GLU A 62 16.24 -51.96 35.25
CA GLU A 62 17.07 -53.17 35.14
C GLU A 62 16.24 -54.45 35.33
N ALA A 63 15.30 -54.47 36.28
CA ALA A 63 14.40 -55.60 36.51
C ALA A 63 13.43 -55.81 35.34
N SER A 64 12.85 -54.74 34.79
CA SER A 64 11.98 -54.78 33.62
C SER A 64 12.72 -55.34 32.39
N LEU A 65 13.91 -54.80 32.12
CA LEU A 65 14.76 -55.24 31.01
C LEU A 65 15.17 -56.70 31.15
N ARG A 66 15.55 -57.13 32.36
CA ARG A 66 15.89 -58.53 32.64
C ARG A 66 14.70 -59.45 32.39
N THR A 67 13.51 -59.08 32.85
CA THR A 67 12.29 -59.87 32.65
C THR A 67 11.96 -60.01 31.16
N PHE A 68 12.04 -58.92 30.41
CA PHE A 68 11.81 -58.93 28.97
C PHE A 68 12.82 -59.82 28.23
N ILE A 69 14.11 -59.65 28.51
CA ILE A 69 15.18 -60.41 27.86
C ILE A 69 15.05 -61.91 28.18
N THR A 70 14.76 -62.27 29.43
CA THR A 70 14.52 -63.67 29.80
C THR A 70 13.36 -64.27 29.00
N GLY A 71 12.24 -63.56 28.87
CA GLY A 71 11.11 -64.02 28.05
C GLY A 71 11.44 -64.14 26.56
N GLU A 72 12.26 -63.24 26.00
CA GLU A 72 12.73 -63.34 24.60
C GLU A 72 13.65 -64.55 24.40
N ILE A 73 14.59 -64.77 25.31
CA ILE A 73 15.51 -65.91 25.28
C ILE A 73 14.75 -67.22 25.40
N GLU A 74 13.77 -67.31 26.30
CA GLU A 74 12.92 -68.50 26.46
C GLU A 74 12.09 -68.80 25.21
N ARG A 75 11.63 -67.74 24.51
CA ARG A 75 10.86 -67.90 23.27
C ARG A 75 11.70 -68.40 22.10
N ASP A 76 12.92 -67.90 21.93
CA ASP A 76 13.83 -68.32 20.86
C ASP A 76 15.29 -68.42 21.33
N PRO A 77 15.65 -69.51 22.06
CA PRO A 77 16.99 -69.67 22.59
C PRO A 77 18.06 -69.78 21.50
N VAL A 78 17.71 -70.39 20.36
CA VAL A 78 18.64 -70.62 19.25
C VAL A 78 19.05 -69.29 18.63
N LYS A 79 18.12 -68.35 18.48
CA LYS A 79 18.43 -67.03 17.92
C LYS A 79 19.32 -66.19 18.82
N TYR A 80 19.15 -66.25 20.14
CA TYR A 80 19.83 -65.32 21.05
C TYR A 80 21.07 -65.91 21.74
N LEU A 81 21.13 -67.23 21.95
CA LEU A 81 22.24 -67.90 22.68
C LEU A 81 23.20 -68.69 21.78
N LYS A 82 22.77 -69.13 20.59
CA LYS A 82 23.65 -69.85 19.65
C LYS A 82 24.69 -68.93 18.98
N PRO A 83 24.35 -67.70 18.56
CA PRO A 83 25.34 -66.76 18.05
C PRO A 83 26.31 -66.32 19.16
N ASP A 84 27.46 -65.79 18.78
CA ASP A 84 28.35 -65.09 19.72
C ASP A 84 27.54 -64.01 20.46
N ARG A 85 27.85 -63.78 21.74
CA ARG A 85 27.27 -62.72 22.57
C ARG A 85 27.29 -61.36 21.86
N ARG A 86 28.33 -61.11 21.05
CA ARG A 86 28.46 -59.89 20.23
C ARG A 86 27.36 -59.73 19.17
N MET A 87 26.74 -60.82 18.74
CA MET A 87 25.62 -60.83 17.81
C MET A 87 24.27 -60.96 18.51
N GLY A 88 24.19 -61.74 19.59
CA GLY A 88 22.96 -61.92 20.36
C GLY A 88 22.52 -60.66 21.13
N ALA A 89 23.45 -59.94 21.74
CA ALA A 89 23.13 -58.76 22.55
C ALA A 89 22.46 -57.63 21.74
N PRO A 90 22.96 -57.23 20.54
CA PRO A 90 22.27 -56.24 19.71
C PRO A 90 20.87 -56.68 19.24
N LEU A 91 20.65 -57.98 19.04
CA LEU A 91 19.34 -58.51 18.66
C LEU A 91 18.31 -58.36 19.79
N LEU A 92 18.74 -58.63 21.04
CA LEU A 92 17.94 -58.44 22.24
C LEU A 92 17.67 -56.96 22.52
N GLU A 93 18.70 -56.11 22.41
CA GLU A 93 18.57 -54.65 22.53
C GLU A 93 17.56 -54.10 21.52
N GLY A 94 17.68 -54.50 20.26
CA GLY A 94 16.73 -54.10 19.21
C GLY A 94 15.31 -54.63 19.47
N ALA A 95 15.15 -55.81 20.08
CA ALA A 95 13.85 -56.33 20.48
C ALA A 95 13.24 -55.51 21.62
N ALA A 96 14.04 -55.17 22.64
CA ALA A 96 13.62 -54.33 23.75
C ALA A 96 13.21 -52.93 23.29
N ALA A 97 13.94 -52.35 22.33
CA ALA A 97 13.61 -51.05 21.74
C ALA A 97 12.27 -51.06 21.00
N ARG A 98 11.98 -52.12 20.22
CA ARG A 98 10.69 -52.26 19.53
C ARG A 98 9.52 -52.55 20.48
N ALA A 99 9.80 -53.16 21.63
CA ALA A 99 8.82 -53.44 22.68
C ALA A 99 8.65 -52.27 23.66
N ASP A 100 9.28 -51.13 23.39
CA ASP A 100 9.16 -49.89 24.17
C ASP A 100 9.58 -50.01 25.65
N VAL A 101 10.50 -50.94 25.95
CA VAL A 101 10.98 -51.19 27.33
C VAL A 101 11.69 -49.96 27.93
N TYR A 102 12.24 -49.10 27.07
CA TYR A 102 12.99 -47.91 27.49
C TYR A 102 12.12 -46.69 27.79
N ALA A 103 10.85 -46.64 27.36
CA ALA A 103 10.01 -45.44 27.49
C ALA A 103 9.83 -44.95 28.93
N ALA A 104 9.70 -45.88 29.89
CA ALA A 104 9.61 -45.53 31.31
C ALA A 104 10.90 -44.85 31.81
N ALA A 105 12.06 -45.41 31.46
CA ALA A 105 13.36 -44.86 31.83
C ALA A 105 13.62 -43.51 31.15
N GLU A 106 13.23 -43.33 29.88
CA GLU A 106 13.32 -42.05 29.18
C GLU A 106 12.49 -40.97 29.89
N LYS A 107 11.26 -41.30 30.31
CA LYS A 107 10.39 -40.37 31.05
C LYS A 107 10.98 -39.99 32.42
N ASP A 108 11.58 -40.95 33.11
CA ASP A 108 12.25 -40.69 34.39
C ASP A 108 13.44 -39.74 34.19
N VAL A 109 14.26 -39.98 33.15
CA VAL A 109 15.37 -39.10 32.78
C VAL A 109 14.88 -37.70 32.40
N ASP A 110 13.83 -37.58 31.59
CA ASP A 110 13.21 -36.29 31.24
C ASP A 110 12.76 -35.53 32.51
N THR A 111 12.17 -36.23 33.48
CA THR A 111 11.76 -35.63 34.76
C THR A 111 12.95 -35.10 35.55
N TYR A 112 14.10 -35.77 35.52
CA TYR A 112 15.33 -35.27 36.14
C TYR A 112 15.91 -34.06 35.38
N ILE A 113 15.84 -34.07 34.05
CA ILE A 113 16.25 -32.92 33.24
C ILE A 113 15.41 -31.69 33.60
N ASP A 114 14.08 -31.85 33.73
CA ASP A 114 13.15 -30.77 34.09
C ASP A 114 13.51 -30.09 35.43
N GLN A 115 13.97 -30.86 36.42
CA GLN A 115 14.42 -30.30 37.71
C GLN A 115 15.61 -29.35 37.57
N TYR A 116 16.44 -29.55 36.55
CA TYR A 116 17.61 -28.72 36.29
C TYR A 116 17.38 -27.59 35.28
N MET A 117 16.22 -27.56 34.62
CA MET A 117 15.92 -26.56 33.58
C MET A 117 15.98 -25.13 34.10
N ALA A 118 15.48 -24.87 35.32
CA ALA A 118 15.54 -23.54 35.93
C ALA A 118 16.98 -23.07 36.17
N ASN A 119 17.89 -24.00 36.51
CA ASN A 119 19.31 -23.68 36.68
C ASN A 119 19.99 -23.41 35.33
N ALA A 120 19.65 -24.20 34.30
CA ALA A 120 20.13 -23.98 32.94
C ALA A 120 19.72 -22.60 32.43
N GLU A 121 18.45 -22.23 32.63
CA GLU A 121 17.92 -20.93 32.26
C GLU A 121 18.65 -19.79 32.96
N ARG A 122 18.88 -19.91 34.28
CA ARG A 122 19.63 -18.91 35.05
C ARG A 122 21.03 -18.71 34.50
N ALA A 123 21.76 -19.79 34.24
CA ALA A 123 23.10 -19.73 33.66
C ALA A 123 23.10 -19.09 32.25
N MET A 124 22.09 -19.38 31.42
CA MET A 124 21.92 -18.72 30.12
C MET A 124 21.63 -17.21 30.26
N ARG A 125 20.80 -16.81 31.24
CA ARG A 125 20.53 -15.40 31.54
C ARG A 125 21.79 -14.68 32.04
N GLU A 126 22.63 -15.33 32.84
CA GLU A 126 23.91 -14.78 33.29
C GLU A 126 24.92 -14.60 32.14
N ILE A 127 24.94 -15.52 31.17
CA ILE A 127 25.71 -15.35 29.94
C ILE A 127 25.23 -14.10 29.20
N ARG A 128 23.91 -13.95 29.01
CA ARG A 128 23.34 -12.78 28.34
C ARG A 128 23.66 -11.49 29.08
N ARG A 129 23.56 -11.50 30.42
CA ARG A 129 23.95 -10.38 31.29
C ARG A 129 25.40 -9.97 31.11
N THR A 130 26.31 -10.94 30.95
CA THR A 130 27.73 -10.66 30.67
C THR A 130 27.93 -10.05 29.27
N GLU A 131 27.10 -10.43 28.29
CA GLU A 131 27.23 -9.96 26.89
C GLU A 131 26.69 -8.54 26.65
N ILE A 132 25.53 -8.21 27.23
CA ILE A 132 24.82 -6.94 26.96
C ILE A 132 24.72 -5.98 28.16
N GLY A 133 25.09 -6.44 29.36
CA GLY A 133 25.01 -5.68 30.61
C GLY A 133 23.66 -5.81 31.35
N ASP A 134 23.66 -5.45 32.63
CA ASP A 134 22.52 -5.63 33.54
C ASP A 134 21.28 -4.86 33.09
N GLU A 135 21.43 -3.57 32.78
CA GLU A 135 20.32 -2.69 32.39
C GLU A 135 19.61 -3.16 31.10
N ALA A 136 20.39 -3.63 30.11
CA ALA A 136 19.84 -4.10 28.85
C ALA A 136 19.10 -5.43 29.02
N VAL A 137 19.59 -6.33 29.88
CA VAL A 137 18.89 -7.58 30.22
C VAL A 137 17.58 -7.31 30.92
N GLU A 138 17.53 -6.38 31.88
CA GLU A 138 16.27 -6.07 32.57
C GLU A 138 15.21 -5.54 31.61
N LEU A 139 15.60 -4.71 30.63
CA LEU A 139 14.70 -4.25 29.57
C LEU A 139 14.24 -5.40 28.65
N GLU A 140 15.14 -6.34 28.30
CA GLU A 140 14.77 -7.55 27.54
C GLU A 140 13.77 -8.42 28.31
N ILE A 141 13.98 -8.61 29.62
CA ILE A 141 13.08 -9.36 30.51
C ILE A 141 11.72 -8.66 30.59
N GLN A 142 11.68 -7.36 30.87
CA GLN A 142 10.42 -6.61 30.93
C GLN A 142 9.64 -6.67 29.62
N ARG A 143 10.33 -6.66 28.47
CA ARG A 143 9.70 -6.82 27.15
C ARG A 143 9.20 -8.25 26.93
N GLY A 144 9.93 -9.24 27.39
CA GLY A 144 9.57 -10.67 27.27
C GLY A 144 8.44 -11.09 28.20
N ASP A 145 8.40 -10.56 29.42
CA ASP A 145 7.40 -10.85 30.45
C ASP A 145 6.08 -10.07 30.24
N LYS A 146 5.95 -9.40 29.10
CA LYS A 146 4.77 -8.62 28.78
C LYS A 146 3.57 -9.58 28.65
N SER A 147 2.55 -9.37 29.49
CA SER A 147 1.36 -10.20 29.52
C SER A 147 0.59 -10.14 28.19
N GLU A 148 -0.19 -11.19 27.91
CA GLU A 148 -1.06 -11.23 26.73
C GLU A 148 -2.03 -10.03 26.70
N GLU A 149 -2.54 -9.62 27.87
CA GLU A 149 -3.40 -8.45 28.03
C GLU A 149 -2.68 -7.15 27.65
N ALA A 150 -1.43 -6.97 28.09
CA ALA A 150 -0.62 -5.81 27.73
C ALA A 150 -0.29 -5.79 26.23
N TYR A 151 -0.08 -6.95 25.62
CA TYR A 151 0.06 -7.07 24.16
C TYR A 151 -1.24 -6.72 23.42
N ALA A 152 -2.38 -7.17 23.93
CA ALA A 152 -3.69 -6.87 23.35
C ALA A 152 -4.00 -5.37 23.42
N ALA A 153 -3.73 -4.72 24.57
CA ALA A 153 -3.89 -3.28 24.75
C ALA A 153 -3.00 -2.48 23.80
N GLU A 154 -1.73 -2.85 23.66
CA GLU A 154 -0.82 -2.19 22.72
C GLU A 154 -1.26 -2.40 21.25
N ALA A 155 -1.75 -3.61 20.91
CA ALA A 155 -2.29 -3.89 19.58
C ALA A 155 -3.55 -3.06 19.29
N ALA A 156 -4.41 -2.85 20.30
CA ALA A 156 -5.57 -1.98 20.21
C ALA A 156 -5.16 -0.53 20.02
N HIS A 157 -4.20 -0.01 20.80
CA HIS A 157 -3.66 1.34 20.60
C HIS A 157 -3.08 1.52 19.20
N ARG A 158 -2.28 0.56 18.72
CA ARG A 158 -1.76 0.58 17.34
C ARG A 158 -2.88 0.57 16.29
N ARG A 159 -4.01 -0.09 16.57
CA ARG A 159 -5.19 -0.10 15.68
C ARG A 159 -5.88 1.26 15.69
N GLU A 160 -6.04 1.88 16.86
CA GLU A 160 -6.58 3.23 16.99
C GLU A 160 -5.72 4.27 16.28
N ASP A 161 -4.39 4.20 16.44
CA ASP A 161 -3.47 5.10 15.75
C ASP A 161 -3.57 4.96 14.22
N ARG A 162 -3.67 3.72 13.72
CA ARG A 162 -3.92 3.48 12.29
C ARG A 162 -5.26 4.05 11.85
N ALA A 163 -6.31 3.89 12.66
CA ALA A 163 -7.63 4.44 12.36
C ALA A 163 -7.62 5.98 12.35
N LYS A 164 -6.96 6.62 13.32
CA LYS A 164 -6.78 8.09 13.37
C LYS A 164 -6.05 8.58 12.11
N LYS A 165 -4.91 7.98 11.78
CA LYS A 165 -4.15 8.32 10.56
C LYS A 165 -4.97 8.14 9.28
N PHE A 166 -5.77 7.07 9.20
CA PHE A 166 -6.66 6.84 8.07
C PHE A 166 -7.74 7.92 7.95
N VAL A 167 -8.40 8.27 9.06
CA VAL A 167 -9.42 9.34 9.09
C VAL A 167 -8.82 10.69 8.72
N GLU A 168 -7.62 11.02 9.20
CA GLU A 168 -6.92 12.25 8.84
C GLU A 168 -6.55 12.29 7.35
N ALA A 169 -6.04 11.19 6.81
CA ALA A 169 -5.73 11.06 5.39
C ALA A 169 -6.99 11.21 4.52
N GLU A 170 -8.11 10.60 4.90
CA GLU A 170 -9.39 10.75 4.21
C GLU A 170 -9.91 12.19 4.26
N LYS A 171 -9.84 12.86 5.42
CA LYS A 171 -10.20 14.28 5.55
C LYS A 171 -9.33 15.16 4.66
N ALA A 172 -8.01 14.92 4.62
CA ALA A 172 -7.09 15.63 3.76
C ALA A 172 -7.41 15.41 2.27
N ARG A 173 -7.73 14.18 1.87
CA ARG A 173 -8.14 13.84 0.50
C ARG A 173 -9.43 14.58 0.10
N LYS A 174 -10.47 14.53 0.93
CA LYS A 174 -11.74 15.23 0.67
C LYS A 174 -11.55 16.76 0.58
N LYS A 175 -10.69 17.33 1.42
CA LYS A 175 -10.38 18.78 1.37
C LYS A 175 -9.68 19.15 0.06
N LYS A 176 -8.72 18.34 -0.41
CA LYS A 176 -8.06 18.53 -1.71
C LYS A 176 -9.05 18.44 -2.86
N GLU A 177 -9.91 17.42 -2.87
CA GLU A 177 -10.93 17.25 -3.91
C GLU A 177 -11.91 18.44 -3.95
N LEU A 178 -12.35 18.95 -2.80
CA LEU A 178 -13.22 20.13 -2.75
C LEU A 178 -12.50 21.39 -3.27
N GLN A 179 -11.21 21.56 -2.97
CA GLN A 179 -10.42 22.68 -3.48
C GLN A 179 -10.22 22.58 -4.99
N GLU A 180 -9.96 21.39 -5.52
CA GLU A 180 -9.84 21.14 -6.96
C GLU A 180 -11.16 21.39 -7.68
N ARG A 181 -12.29 20.92 -7.14
CA ARG A 181 -13.63 21.21 -7.68
C ARG A 181 -13.92 22.72 -7.70
N LYS A 182 -13.64 23.43 -6.61
CA LYS A 182 -13.81 24.90 -6.56
C LYS A 182 -12.92 25.62 -7.57
N LYS A 183 -11.67 25.20 -7.72
CA LYS A 183 -10.76 25.76 -8.73
C LYS A 183 -11.27 25.51 -10.15
N ALA A 184 -11.70 24.29 -10.45
CA ALA A 184 -12.25 23.92 -11.75
C ALA A 184 -13.53 24.71 -12.07
N GLU A 185 -14.41 24.91 -11.09
CA GLU A 185 -15.63 25.71 -11.24
C GLU A 185 -15.32 27.19 -11.51
N LEU A 186 -14.37 27.78 -10.77
CA LEU A 186 -13.92 29.15 -11.01
C LEU A 186 -13.26 29.31 -12.39
N GLU A 187 -12.46 28.33 -12.82
CA GLU A 187 -11.85 28.33 -14.15
C GLU A 187 -12.91 28.20 -15.25
N ALA A 188 -13.93 27.33 -15.06
CA ALA A 188 -15.04 27.19 -15.98
C ALA A 188 -15.88 28.48 -16.09
N LEU A 189 -16.12 29.17 -14.97
CA LEU A 189 -16.80 30.47 -14.96
C LEU A 189 -15.98 31.55 -15.68
N LYS A 190 -14.66 31.59 -15.47
CA LYS A 190 -13.77 32.51 -16.19
C LYS A 190 -13.78 32.24 -17.70
N LYS A 191 -13.69 30.97 -18.12
CA LYS A 191 -13.78 30.60 -19.54
C LYS A 191 -15.12 31.02 -20.15
N LYS A 192 -16.23 30.80 -19.45
CA LYS A 192 -17.56 31.27 -19.91
C LYS A 192 -17.63 32.79 -20.02
N GLN A 193 -17.05 33.53 -19.07
CA GLN A 193 -16.99 34.99 -19.16
C GLN A 193 -16.14 35.47 -20.33
N GLU A 194 -14.97 34.85 -20.56
CA GLU A 194 -14.11 35.16 -21.70
C GLU A 194 -14.80 34.84 -23.04
N GLU A 195 -15.54 33.73 -23.13
CA GLU A 195 -16.34 33.37 -24.31
C GLU A 195 -17.45 34.40 -24.57
N LEU A 196 -18.19 34.80 -23.54
CA LEU A 196 -19.22 35.85 -23.64
C LEU A 196 -18.62 37.19 -24.06
N MET A 197 -17.45 37.58 -23.54
CA MET A 197 -16.76 38.80 -23.95
C MET A 197 -16.29 38.72 -25.42
N ARG A 198 -15.77 37.57 -25.86
CA ARG A 198 -15.42 37.35 -27.27
C ARG A 198 -16.63 37.37 -28.19
N GLU A 199 -17.76 36.83 -27.75
CA GLU A 199 -19.01 36.84 -28.52
C GLU A 199 -19.61 38.24 -28.62
N THR A 200 -19.66 38.99 -27.52
CA THR A 200 -20.09 40.40 -27.53
C THR A 200 -19.16 41.27 -28.37
N GLU A 201 -17.84 41.06 -28.33
CA GLU A 201 -16.89 41.76 -29.20
C GLU A 201 -17.13 41.44 -30.68
N LYS A 202 -17.38 40.16 -31.02
CA LYS A 202 -17.74 39.76 -32.40
C LYS A 202 -19.03 40.42 -32.85
N LEU A 203 -20.07 40.44 -32.01
CA LEU A 203 -21.34 41.09 -32.31
C LEU A 203 -21.17 42.61 -32.50
N GLN A 204 -20.37 43.27 -31.67
CA GLN A 204 -20.08 44.70 -31.82
C GLN A 204 -19.28 44.99 -33.11
N ARG A 205 -18.30 44.16 -33.45
CA ARG A 205 -17.55 44.29 -34.73
C ARG A 205 -18.47 44.06 -35.93
N GLU A 206 -19.40 43.11 -35.84
CA GLU A 206 -20.38 42.86 -36.89
C GLU A 206 -21.37 44.02 -37.03
N GLN A 207 -21.88 44.56 -35.92
CA GLN A 207 -22.73 45.75 -35.93
C GLN A 207 -22.01 46.97 -36.52
N LYS A 208 -20.74 47.20 -36.17
CA LYS A 208 -19.92 48.27 -36.79
C LYS A 208 -19.77 48.08 -38.30
N ARG A 209 -19.49 46.85 -38.75
CA ARG A 209 -19.41 46.53 -40.20
C ARG A 209 -20.76 46.70 -40.92
N ARG A 210 -21.88 46.39 -40.26
CA ARG A 210 -23.22 46.61 -40.82
C ARG A 210 -23.51 48.11 -40.94
N ALA A 211 -23.24 48.88 -39.89
CA ALA A 211 -23.38 50.34 -39.90
C ALA A 211 -22.50 51.01 -40.97
N GLU A 212 -21.26 50.56 -41.15
CA GLU A 212 -20.36 51.06 -42.19
C GLU A 212 -20.88 50.75 -43.61
N ARG A 213 -21.42 49.53 -43.82
CA ARG A 213 -22.07 49.16 -45.09
C ARG A 213 -23.33 49.97 -45.36
N GLU A 214 -24.13 50.25 -44.34
CA GLU A 214 -25.32 51.10 -44.46
C GLU A 214 -24.93 52.56 -44.76
N ALA A 215 -23.92 53.09 -44.09
CA ALA A 215 -23.38 54.42 -44.37
C ALA A 215 -22.81 54.53 -45.79
N TRP A 216 -22.10 53.50 -46.27
CA TRP A 216 -21.59 53.46 -47.64
C TRP A 216 -22.73 53.44 -48.67
N LYS A 217 -23.76 52.61 -48.45
CA LYS A 217 -24.97 52.59 -49.31
C LYS A 217 -25.73 53.93 -49.27
N ALA A 218 -25.78 54.59 -48.12
CA ALA A 218 -26.41 55.91 -47.99
C ALA A 218 -25.63 56.98 -48.76
N ALA A 219 -24.30 56.99 -48.64
CA ALA A 219 -23.42 57.91 -49.38
C ALA A 219 -23.45 57.65 -50.89
N GLU A 220 -23.55 56.39 -51.33
CA GLU A 220 -23.73 56.03 -52.75
C GLU A 220 -25.07 56.54 -53.29
N LYS A 221 -26.17 56.35 -52.54
CA LYS A 221 -27.49 56.93 -52.89
C LYS A 221 -27.47 58.45 -52.94
N GLU A 222 -26.71 59.10 -52.07
CA GLU A 222 -26.55 60.56 -52.09
C GLU A 222 -25.80 61.03 -53.34
N ARG A 223 -24.70 60.36 -53.69
CA ARG A 223 -23.96 60.62 -54.94
C ARG A 223 -24.81 60.38 -56.18
N GLU A 224 -25.69 59.38 -56.17
CA GLU A 224 -26.61 59.12 -57.27
C GLU A 224 -27.70 60.20 -57.37
N ARG A 225 -28.23 60.67 -56.23
CA ARG A 225 -29.15 61.83 -56.18
C ARG A 225 -28.49 63.11 -56.68
N GLU A 226 -27.21 63.34 -56.37
CA GLU A 226 -26.45 64.47 -56.92
C GLU A 226 -26.22 64.35 -58.42
N ARG A 227 -25.92 63.15 -58.93
CA ARG A 227 -25.82 62.90 -60.38
C ARG A 227 -27.14 63.19 -61.09
N ILE A 228 -28.26 62.74 -60.53
CA ILE A 228 -29.61 63.02 -61.06
C ILE A 228 -29.91 64.53 -61.04
N ARG A 229 -29.54 65.24 -59.96
CA ARG A 229 -29.69 66.71 -59.88
C ARG A 229 -28.87 67.43 -60.95
N LYS A 230 -27.59 67.07 -61.13
CA LYS A 230 -26.73 67.67 -62.17
C LYS A 230 -27.27 67.42 -63.57
N PHE A 231 -27.75 66.21 -63.86
CA PHE A 231 -28.38 65.88 -65.14
C PHE A 231 -29.65 66.70 -65.39
N ASN A 232 -30.48 66.91 -64.37
CA ASN A 232 -31.66 67.77 -64.48
C ASN A 232 -31.30 69.25 -64.65
N GLU A 233 -30.29 69.75 -63.95
CA GLU A 233 -29.79 71.12 -64.11
C GLU A 233 -29.20 71.39 -65.51
N GLU A 234 -28.50 70.41 -66.10
CA GLU A 234 -28.04 70.49 -67.49
C GLU A 234 -29.22 70.50 -68.47
N ARG A 235 -30.24 69.67 -68.24
CA ARG A 235 -31.45 69.65 -69.07
C ARG A 235 -32.22 70.97 -69.00
N ASP A 236 -32.31 71.56 -67.81
CA ASP A 236 -32.99 72.85 -67.62
C ASP A 236 -32.17 74.03 -68.17
N ARG A 237 -30.83 73.97 -68.11
CA ARG A 237 -29.95 74.92 -68.82
C ARG A 237 -30.08 74.82 -70.33
N ALA A 238 -30.12 73.60 -70.88
CA ALA A 238 -30.33 73.38 -72.31
C ALA A 238 -31.70 73.91 -72.77
N LYS A 239 -32.75 73.73 -71.97
CA LYS A 239 -34.07 74.33 -72.24
C LYS A 239 -34.05 75.85 -72.22
N LYS A 240 -33.40 76.47 -71.23
CA LYS A 240 -33.28 77.93 -71.15
C LYS A 240 -32.48 78.52 -72.32
N GLU A 241 -31.41 77.86 -72.76
CA GLU A 241 -30.65 78.32 -73.93
C GLU A 241 -31.50 78.21 -75.22
N GLN A 242 -32.37 77.21 -75.31
CA GLN A 242 -33.32 77.07 -76.43
C GLN A 242 -34.40 78.17 -76.40
N GLU A 243 -34.94 78.49 -75.21
CA GLU A 243 -35.91 79.58 -74.99
C GLU A 243 -35.32 80.98 -75.24
N GLU A 244 -34.04 81.20 -74.91
CA GLU A 244 -33.33 82.45 -75.22
C GLU A 244 -33.04 82.60 -76.72
N ARG A 245 -32.69 81.51 -77.43
CA ARG A 245 -32.57 81.54 -78.89
C ARG A 245 -33.90 81.83 -79.58
N GLU A 246 -35.01 81.30 -79.06
CA GLU A 246 -36.35 81.60 -79.57
C GLU A 246 -36.75 83.06 -79.30
N LYS A 247 -36.47 83.60 -78.10
CA LYS A 247 -36.69 85.03 -77.80
C LYS A 247 -35.85 85.98 -78.65
N ALA A 248 -34.59 85.66 -78.91
CA ALA A 248 -33.73 86.46 -79.78
C ALA A 248 -34.25 86.48 -81.24
N GLN A 249 -34.77 85.35 -81.74
CA GLN A 249 -35.41 85.30 -83.06
C GLN A 249 -36.74 86.07 -83.10
N GLN A 250 -37.47 86.14 -81.98
CA GLN A 250 -38.71 86.90 -81.87
C GLN A 250 -38.44 88.43 -81.81
N GLU A 251 -37.43 88.88 -81.07
CA GLU A 251 -37.01 90.28 -81.02
C GLU A 251 -36.44 90.80 -82.35
N GLU A 252 -35.77 89.94 -83.15
CA GLU A 252 -35.33 90.31 -84.49
C GLU A 252 -36.52 90.50 -85.46
N LYS A 253 -37.56 89.67 -85.32
CA LYS A 253 -38.82 89.81 -86.09
C LYS A 253 -39.61 91.05 -85.68
N ASP A 254 -39.63 91.40 -84.39
CA ASP A 254 -40.32 92.59 -83.89
C ASP A 254 -39.57 93.90 -84.24
N ARG A 255 -38.23 93.89 -84.33
CA ARG A 255 -37.46 95.03 -84.89
C ARG A 255 -37.75 95.27 -86.37
N LYS A 256 -37.81 94.21 -87.19
CA LYS A 256 -38.19 94.32 -88.62
C LYS A 256 -39.62 94.81 -88.83
N LYS A 257 -40.51 94.59 -87.86
CA LYS A 257 -41.91 95.06 -87.92
C LYS A 257 -42.04 96.54 -87.57
N LYS A 258 -41.24 97.04 -86.61
CA LYS A 258 -41.19 98.47 -86.25
C LYS A 258 -40.57 99.38 -87.31
N GLU A 259 -39.65 98.87 -88.13
CA GLU A 259 -39.10 99.63 -89.28
C GLU A 259 -40.11 99.81 -90.44
N ARG A 260 -41.23 99.06 -90.43
CA ARG A 260 -42.22 99.08 -91.52
C ARG A 260 -43.41 100.01 -91.26
N ASP A 261 -43.60 100.46 -90.02
CA ASP A 261 -44.73 101.33 -89.61
C ASP A 261 -44.36 102.83 -89.50
N GLU A 262 -43.13 103.23 -89.86
CA GLU A 262 -42.69 104.64 -89.94
C GLU A 262 -42.44 105.13 -91.39
N ARG A 263 -43.14 104.57 -92.39
CA ARG A 263 -43.06 104.99 -93.79
C ARG A 263 -44.41 105.32 -94.41
#